data_AF-A0A1D1VJ52-F1
#
_entry.id   AF-A0A1D1VJ52-F1
#
_cell.length_a   1.000
_cell.length_b   1.000
_cell.length_c   1.000
_cell.angle_alpha   90.00
_cell.angle_beta   90.00
_cell.angle_gamma   90.00
#
_symmetry.space_group_name_H-M   'P 1'
#
loop_
_entity.id
_entity.type
_entity.pdbx_description
1 polymer ?
#
loop_
_entity_poly.entity_id
_entity_poly.type
_entity_poly.pdbx_seq_one_letter_code
_entity_poly.pdbx_strand_id
1 'polypeptide(L)'
;MDDRPYFRGCNPHHLDIGLDESHETDDGKPVSFRKRESSHSPHVDGMGDYLEKYKESIENPEKFWTDVARDFYWHDTTERMNRHQKPMFESNLDVRKGPIFTRFMPGAKTNLSYNALDRNIERGLGNKIAYYWEGNNIGDEGKVTYSQLLSNVSRFANALKEMGLKKGDRVAIYLPMILELPIAMLACARIGVIHSVVFGGFSADSLSERMIDGQCSVLVTADGVWRGNKFINLKEIADEACARCEAHGHPITRKFVVRHMGPVKSVSNQLANSSENGLTHHPKGLGGAGDQRRGSLCTKVRQDALVIAWDDSIDRWWHEELHRASDSCPVEWMDAEDPLFILYTSGSTGKPKGVLHTTAGYMVYAAFTFKCVFDYQEDDVYWCTADAGWITGHSYLVYGPLINGVTGIVFEGIPTHPEPDRYWKVIEKYRVTKFYTAPTVIRSLMKFGEDLVLNHDRSSLKILGTVGEPINPEAWLWYHKYVGNSQCAIVDTYWQ
;
A
#
# COMPACT_ATOMS: atom_id res chain seq x y z
N MET A 1 -9.66 -15.39 -50.29
CA MET A 1 -10.88 -14.58 -50.15
C MET A 1 -10.78 -13.92 -48.80
N ASP A 2 -10.43 -12.65 -48.85
CA ASP A 2 -10.38 -11.69 -47.75
C ASP A 2 -11.73 -11.58 -47.06
N ASP A 3 -11.74 -11.40 -45.74
CA ASP A 3 -12.73 -10.58 -45.03
C ASP A 3 -12.28 -10.37 -43.57
N ARG A 4 -11.56 -9.26 -43.34
CA ARG A 4 -11.46 -8.60 -42.03
C ARG A 4 -11.82 -7.13 -42.22
N PRO A 5 -13.04 -6.69 -41.88
CA PRO A 5 -13.37 -5.27 -41.85
C PRO A 5 -13.05 -4.68 -40.47
N TYR A 6 -12.70 -3.38 -40.46
CA TYR A 6 -12.47 -2.50 -39.31
C TYR A 6 -11.06 -2.44 -38.69
N PHE A 7 -10.07 -2.04 -39.49
CA PHE A 7 -9.05 -1.06 -39.10
C PHE A 7 -8.55 -0.36 -40.39
N ARG A 8 -9.31 0.60 -40.90
CA ARG A 8 -8.82 1.55 -41.92
C ARG A 8 -8.88 2.95 -41.30
N GLY A 9 -7.71 3.51 -41.00
CA GLY A 9 -7.64 4.87 -40.46
C GLY A 9 -6.29 5.35 -39.94
N CYS A 10 -5.27 4.50 -39.80
CA CYS A 10 -3.92 4.96 -39.44
C CYS A 10 -2.95 4.69 -40.58
N ASN A 11 -2.54 5.76 -41.24
CA ASN A 11 -1.43 5.78 -42.20
C ASN A 11 -0.14 5.34 -41.45
N PRO A 12 0.59 4.30 -41.88
CA PRO A 12 1.76 3.77 -41.16
C PRO A 12 2.97 4.72 -41.15
N HIS A 13 2.90 5.87 -41.81
CA HIS A 13 4.03 6.78 -42.02
C HIS A 13 3.99 8.10 -41.22
N HIS A 14 3.08 8.25 -40.25
CA HIS A 14 3.09 9.38 -39.31
C HIS A 14 2.68 8.96 -37.89
N LEU A 15 3.35 7.93 -37.39
CA LEU A 15 3.62 7.82 -35.96
C LEU A 15 5.07 8.28 -35.80
N ASP A 16 5.28 9.60 -35.72
CA ASP A 16 6.43 10.17 -35.00
C ASP A 16 6.24 9.78 -33.54
N ILE A 17 6.45 8.50 -33.25
CA ILE A 17 6.89 8.08 -31.93
C ILE A 17 8.32 8.61 -31.93
N GLY A 18 8.53 9.75 -31.27
CA GLY A 18 9.85 10.31 -31.04
C GLY A 18 10.73 9.22 -30.39
N LEU A 19 11.39 8.44 -31.23
CA LEU A 19 12.62 7.71 -30.91
C LEU A 19 13.82 8.63 -31.09
N ASP A 20 13.56 9.93 -31.24
CA ASP A 20 14.54 11.01 -31.19
C ASP A 20 14.14 11.95 -30.06
N GLU A 21 15.01 12.01 -29.06
CA GLU A 21 15.19 12.98 -27.99
C GLU A 21 15.74 12.22 -26.79
N SER A 22 17.02 11.84 -26.88
CA SER A 22 17.83 11.83 -25.67
C SER A 22 17.54 13.14 -24.95
N HIS A 23 16.93 13.10 -23.76
CA HIS A 23 16.57 14.32 -23.04
C HIS A 23 17.76 15.28 -23.08
N GLU A 24 17.62 16.38 -23.84
CA GLU A 24 18.73 17.28 -24.07
C GLU A 24 18.92 18.12 -22.80
N THR A 25 20.15 18.26 -22.33
CA THR A 25 20.48 19.28 -21.32
C THR A 25 20.17 20.67 -21.88
N ASP A 26 20.15 21.71 -21.05
CA ASP A 26 20.01 23.12 -21.48
C ASP A 26 20.96 23.51 -22.66
N ASP A 27 22.06 22.75 -22.84
CA ASP A 27 23.06 22.89 -23.91
C ASP A 27 22.86 21.98 -25.16
N GLY A 28 21.71 21.31 -25.33
CA GLY A 28 21.41 20.48 -26.52
C GLY A 28 22.16 19.14 -26.60
N LYS A 29 22.63 18.60 -25.47
CA LYS A 29 23.39 17.34 -25.42
C LYS A 29 22.58 16.21 -24.82
N PRO A 30 22.69 14.97 -25.34
CA PRO A 30 22.12 13.78 -24.73
C PRO A 30 22.52 13.65 -23.26
N VAL A 31 21.56 13.44 -22.36
CA VAL A 31 21.87 13.05 -20.98
C VAL A 31 22.69 11.75 -20.97
N SER A 32 23.94 11.84 -20.52
CA SER A 32 24.84 10.71 -20.39
C SER A 32 24.84 10.20 -18.94
N PHE A 33 24.41 8.95 -18.75
CA PHE A 33 24.51 8.28 -17.46
C PHE A 33 25.92 7.73 -17.28
N ARG A 34 26.69 8.29 -16.34
CA ARG A 34 27.96 7.67 -15.93
C ARG A 34 27.67 6.40 -15.14
N LYS A 35 28.32 5.28 -15.50
CA LYS A 35 28.31 4.06 -14.68
C LYS A 35 28.91 4.43 -13.32
N ARG A 36 28.09 4.43 -12.26
CA ARG A 36 28.60 4.66 -10.91
C ARG A 36 29.50 3.51 -10.52
N GLU A 37 30.62 3.82 -9.88
CA GLU A 37 31.39 2.82 -9.14
C GLU A 37 30.50 2.30 -8.01
N SER A 38 30.10 1.04 -8.10
CA SER A 38 29.29 0.34 -7.11
C SER A 38 30.12 -0.82 -6.57
N SER A 39 30.06 -1.04 -5.26
CA SER A 39 30.62 -2.25 -4.64
C SER A 39 29.85 -3.52 -4.98
N HIS A 40 28.63 -3.37 -5.53
CA HIS A 40 27.72 -4.46 -5.88
C HIS A 40 27.46 -4.48 -7.38
N SER A 41 27.44 -5.68 -7.97
CA SER A 41 27.00 -5.89 -9.36
C SER A 41 25.50 -5.66 -9.46
N PRO A 42 25.01 -4.96 -10.50
CA PRO A 42 23.57 -4.78 -10.71
C PRO A 42 22.90 -6.13 -10.99
N HIS A 43 21.61 -6.26 -10.65
CA HIS A 43 20.83 -7.48 -10.97
C HIS A 43 20.60 -7.67 -12.47
N VAL A 44 20.70 -6.59 -13.25
CA VAL A 44 20.68 -6.55 -14.71
C VAL A 44 21.82 -5.67 -15.21
N ASP A 45 22.87 -6.24 -15.79
CA ASP A 45 24.08 -5.51 -16.21
C ASP A 45 23.93 -4.90 -17.61
N GLY A 46 23.18 -3.81 -17.66
CA GLY A 46 22.99 -3.00 -18.87
C GLY A 46 22.05 -3.61 -19.90
N MET A 47 21.98 -2.97 -21.07
CA MET A 47 20.98 -3.28 -22.09
C MET A 47 21.15 -4.67 -22.72
N GLY A 48 22.39 -5.16 -22.84
CA GLY A 48 22.67 -6.50 -23.38
C GLY A 48 22.07 -7.60 -22.51
N ASP A 49 22.37 -7.60 -21.21
CA ASP A 49 21.81 -8.55 -20.24
C ASP A 49 20.28 -8.41 -20.13
N TYR A 50 19.76 -7.16 -20.13
CA TYR A 50 18.31 -6.93 -20.17
C TYR A 50 17.64 -7.60 -21.37
N LEU A 51 18.16 -7.40 -22.59
CA LEU A 51 17.57 -7.95 -23.81
C LEU A 51 17.63 -9.48 -23.81
N GLU A 52 18.70 -10.07 -23.27
CA GLU A 52 18.83 -11.52 -23.13
C GLU A 52 17.80 -12.09 -22.15
N LYS A 53 17.71 -11.52 -20.94
CA LYS A 53 16.72 -11.93 -19.93
C LYS A 53 15.29 -11.71 -20.43
N TYR A 54 15.02 -10.57 -21.08
CA TYR A 54 13.71 -10.28 -21.67
C TYR A 54 13.34 -11.31 -22.74
N LYS A 55 14.26 -11.60 -23.66
CA LYS A 55 14.06 -12.64 -24.68
C LYS A 55 13.75 -13.99 -24.05
N GLU A 56 14.50 -14.40 -23.03
CA GLU A 56 14.25 -15.66 -22.32
C GLU A 56 12.87 -15.68 -21.65
N SER A 57 12.44 -14.57 -21.04
CA SER A 57 11.14 -14.47 -20.39
C SER A 57 9.94 -14.62 -21.35
N ILE A 58 10.12 -14.33 -22.64
CA ILE A 58 9.07 -14.42 -23.66
C ILE A 58 9.16 -15.74 -24.44
N GLU A 59 10.36 -16.14 -24.85
CA GLU A 59 10.57 -17.35 -25.67
C GLU A 59 10.58 -18.63 -24.83
N ASN A 60 11.07 -18.57 -23.59
CA ASN A 60 11.17 -19.70 -22.65
C ASN A 60 10.60 -19.36 -21.25
N PRO A 61 9.33 -18.90 -21.15
CA PRO A 61 8.75 -18.37 -19.91
C PRO A 61 8.75 -19.39 -18.76
N GLU A 62 8.47 -20.67 -19.06
CA GLU A 62 8.47 -21.75 -18.05
C GLU A 62 9.82 -21.85 -17.34
N LYS A 63 10.93 -21.82 -18.09
CA LYS A 63 12.29 -21.86 -17.52
C LYS A 63 12.57 -20.58 -16.73
N PHE A 64 12.38 -19.42 -17.36
CA PHE A 64 12.68 -18.12 -16.76
C PHE A 64 11.98 -17.96 -15.40
N TRP A 65 10.67 -18.19 -15.35
CA TRP A 65 9.90 -18.02 -14.13
C TRP A 65 10.14 -19.15 -13.12
N THR A 66 10.54 -20.34 -13.56
CA THR A 66 11.05 -21.38 -12.64
C THR A 66 12.32 -20.91 -11.94
N ASP A 67 13.25 -20.32 -12.69
CA ASP A 67 14.51 -19.82 -12.14
C ASP A 67 14.25 -18.66 -11.17
N VAL A 68 13.37 -17.72 -11.52
CA VAL A 68 12.93 -16.63 -10.61
C VAL A 68 12.23 -17.19 -9.36
N ALA A 69 11.33 -18.16 -9.50
CA ALA A 69 10.56 -18.70 -8.38
C ALA A 69 11.43 -19.41 -7.32
N ARG A 70 12.63 -19.89 -7.69
CA ARG A 70 13.59 -20.52 -6.75
C ARG A 70 14.11 -19.54 -5.70
N ASP A 71 14.05 -18.25 -5.97
CA ASP A 71 14.42 -17.20 -5.02
C ASP A 71 13.39 -17.03 -3.89
N PHE A 72 12.37 -17.89 -3.75
CA PHE A 72 11.31 -17.77 -2.74
C PHE A 72 11.10 -19.07 -1.95
N TYR A 73 10.52 -18.95 -0.76
CA TYR A 73 10.14 -20.12 0.04
C TYR A 73 8.79 -20.70 -0.41
N TRP A 74 8.78 -22.01 -0.56
CA TRP A 74 7.61 -22.80 -0.95
C TRP A 74 7.52 -24.04 -0.05
N HIS A 75 6.41 -24.19 0.67
CA HIS A 75 6.27 -25.14 1.78
C HIS A 75 6.37 -26.62 1.38
N ASP A 76 5.98 -26.98 0.17
CA ASP A 76 5.84 -28.38 -0.28
C ASP A 76 6.68 -28.68 -1.54
N THR A 77 8.00 -28.45 -1.46
CA THR A 77 8.88 -28.46 -2.64
C THR A 77 9.90 -29.59 -2.73
N THR A 78 10.19 -30.33 -1.66
CA THR A 78 11.23 -31.38 -1.73
C THR A 78 10.89 -32.49 -2.70
N GLU A 79 9.62 -32.79 -2.95
CA GLU A 79 9.23 -33.77 -3.97
C GLU A 79 8.64 -33.18 -5.27
N ARG A 80 8.38 -31.86 -5.34
CA ARG A 80 7.59 -31.26 -6.44
C ARG A 80 8.39 -30.43 -7.44
N MET A 81 9.38 -29.64 -6.99
CA MET A 81 10.27 -28.96 -7.93
C MET A 81 11.16 -29.95 -8.71
N ASN A 82 11.32 -31.17 -8.18
CA ASN A 82 12.04 -32.26 -8.84
C ASN A 82 11.15 -33.14 -9.74
N ARG A 83 9.81 -33.13 -9.57
CA ARG A 83 8.88 -33.92 -10.39
C ARG A 83 8.23 -33.04 -11.46
N HIS A 84 8.65 -33.23 -12.70
CA HIS A 84 8.20 -32.59 -13.95
C HIS A 84 6.68 -32.79 -14.26
N GLN A 85 5.75 -32.45 -13.37
CA GLN A 85 4.35 -32.86 -13.53
C GLN A 85 3.29 -31.75 -13.55
N LYS A 86 3.62 -30.48 -13.31
CA LYS A 86 2.65 -29.37 -13.43
C LYS A 86 3.24 -28.16 -14.17
N PRO A 87 2.47 -27.48 -15.05
CA PRO A 87 2.95 -26.31 -15.77
C PRO A 87 3.12 -25.11 -14.84
N MET A 88 4.05 -24.20 -15.16
CA MET A 88 4.19 -22.90 -14.47
C MET A 88 2.96 -22.03 -14.70
N PHE A 89 2.33 -22.13 -15.87
CA PHE A 89 1.16 -21.33 -16.24
C PHE A 89 -0.02 -22.21 -16.66
N GLU A 90 -1.22 -21.85 -16.22
CA GLU A 90 -2.47 -22.40 -16.74
C GLU A 90 -3.43 -21.25 -17.03
N SER A 91 -4.00 -21.16 -18.23
CA SER A 91 -4.97 -20.12 -18.52
C SER A 91 -6.04 -20.56 -19.51
N ASN A 92 -7.20 -19.92 -19.41
CA ASN A 92 -8.17 -19.84 -20.47
C ASN A 92 -8.46 -18.36 -20.73
N LEU A 93 -8.05 -17.86 -21.89
CA LEU A 93 -8.38 -16.51 -22.36
C LEU A 93 -9.46 -16.52 -23.46
N ASP A 94 -9.97 -17.69 -23.83
CA ASP A 94 -11.03 -17.84 -24.83
C ASP A 94 -12.39 -18.00 -24.13
N VAL A 95 -13.20 -16.93 -24.16
CA VAL A 95 -14.54 -16.91 -23.56
C VAL A 95 -15.47 -18.00 -24.08
N ARG A 96 -15.17 -18.59 -25.25
CA ARG A 96 -15.96 -19.67 -25.85
C ARG A 96 -15.63 -21.03 -25.24
N LYS A 97 -14.47 -21.16 -24.58
CA LYS A 97 -13.98 -22.42 -23.97
C LYS A 97 -14.28 -22.52 -22.47
N GLY A 98 -15.05 -21.57 -21.92
CA GLY A 98 -15.44 -21.52 -20.52
C GLY A 98 -15.01 -20.20 -19.85
N PRO A 99 -15.09 -20.13 -18.52
CA PRO A 99 -14.69 -18.94 -17.76
C PRO A 99 -13.23 -18.56 -18.03
N ILE A 100 -12.96 -17.26 -18.06
CA ILE A 100 -11.60 -16.74 -18.16
C ILE A 100 -10.86 -16.99 -16.86
N PHE A 101 -9.65 -17.51 -16.95
CA PHE A 101 -8.75 -17.65 -15.79
C PHE A 101 -7.29 -17.60 -16.21
N THR A 102 -6.44 -17.24 -15.25
CA THR A 102 -4.97 -17.30 -15.34
C THR A 102 -4.44 -17.78 -14.00
N ARG A 103 -3.55 -18.76 -14.00
CA ARG A 103 -2.93 -19.33 -12.81
C ARG A 103 -1.42 -19.39 -12.97
N PHE A 104 -0.72 -19.11 -11.88
CA PHE A 104 0.71 -19.17 -11.76
C PHE A 104 1.09 -20.21 -10.69
N MET A 105 1.85 -21.23 -11.09
CA MET A 105 2.26 -22.35 -10.24
C MET A 105 1.07 -23.09 -9.58
N PRO A 106 0.06 -23.54 -10.34
CA PRO A 106 -1.14 -24.16 -9.78
C PRO A 106 -0.81 -25.34 -8.86
N GLY A 107 -1.27 -25.21 -7.61
CA GLY A 107 -1.09 -26.18 -6.55
C GLY A 107 0.18 -25.99 -5.71
N ALA A 108 1.12 -25.12 -6.10
CA ALA A 108 2.22 -24.75 -5.20
C ALA A 108 1.67 -24.11 -3.93
N LYS A 109 2.40 -24.27 -2.82
CA LYS A 109 2.01 -23.71 -1.52
C LYS A 109 3.07 -22.76 -0.99
N THR A 110 2.65 -21.60 -0.54
CA THR A 110 3.52 -20.57 0.05
C THR A 110 2.75 -19.73 1.06
N ASN A 111 3.43 -18.78 1.68
CA ASN A 111 2.79 -17.71 2.43
C ASN A 111 3.57 -16.41 2.20
N LEU A 112 2.86 -15.34 1.85
CA LEU A 112 3.49 -14.06 1.57
C LEU A 112 4.14 -13.47 2.84
N SER A 113 3.42 -13.49 3.97
CA SER A 113 3.93 -12.99 5.25
C SER A 113 5.23 -13.71 5.67
N TYR A 114 5.30 -15.02 5.46
CA TYR A 114 6.52 -15.81 5.69
C TYR A 114 7.69 -15.34 4.84
N ASN A 115 7.48 -15.15 3.53
CA ASN A 115 8.52 -14.66 2.62
C ASN A 115 8.95 -13.22 2.92
N ALA A 116 8.02 -12.39 3.43
CA ALA A 116 8.29 -11.01 3.81
C ALA A 116 9.03 -10.88 5.16
N LEU A 117 8.80 -11.80 6.10
CA LEU A 117 9.26 -11.66 7.49
C LEU A 117 10.12 -12.82 7.95
N ASP A 118 9.51 -13.99 8.19
CA ASP A 118 10.15 -15.15 8.80
C ASP A 118 11.41 -15.56 8.03
N ARG A 119 11.31 -15.68 6.70
CA ARG A 119 12.45 -16.00 5.82
C ARG A 119 13.59 -15.00 5.94
N ASN A 120 13.29 -13.71 6.06
CA ASN A 120 14.32 -12.68 6.19
C ASN A 120 14.99 -12.74 7.57
N ILE A 121 14.23 -13.05 8.62
CA ILE A 121 14.77 -13.27 9.97
C ILE A 121 15.69 -14.50 9.98
N GLU A 122 15.27 -15.60 9.35
CA GLU A 122 16.08 -16.82 9.18
C GLU A 122 17.39 -16.57 8.42
N ARG A 123 17.39 -15.62 7.49
CA ARG A 123 18.59 -15.14 6.77
C ARG A 123 19.47 -14.20 7.59
N GLY A 124 19.12 -13.90 8.84
CA GLY A 124 19.90 -13.04 9.73
C GLY A 124 19.50 -11.56 9.74
N LEU A 125 18.39 -11.18 9.07
CA LEU A 125 17.94 -9.78 9.01
C LEU A 125 17.05 -9.37 10.20
N GLY A 126 16.88 -10.20 11.23
CA GLY A 126 15.94 -9.92 12.33
C GLY A 126 16.17 -8.59 13.07
N ASN A 127 17.44 -8.20 13.25
CA ASN A 127 17.81 -6.93 13.87
C ASN A 127 17.84 -5.75 12.89
N LYS A 128 17.75 -6.01 11.57
CA LYS A 128 17.69 -4.95 10.55
C LYS A 128 16.37 -4.21 10.69
N ILE A 129 16.42 -2.89 10.49
CA ILE A 129 15.23 -2.04 10.45
C ILE A 129 14.43 -2.39 9.20
N ALA A 130 13.17 -2.78 9.39
CA ALA A 130 12.22 -3.01 8.29
C ALA A 130 11.59 -1.68 7.86
N TYR A 131 11.16 -0.85 8.82
CA TYR A 131 10.68 0.49 8.54
C TYR A 131 11.21 1.53 9.52
N TYR A 132 11.55 2.69 8.98
CA TYR A 132 11.38 3.96 9.67
C TYR A 132 9.94 4.46 9.45
N TRP A 133 9.38 5.10 10.46
CA TRP A 133 8.14 5.84 10.35
C TRP A 133 8.41 7.31 10.59
N GLU A 134 7.94 8.13 9.67
CA GLU A 134 8.05 9.58 9.71
C GLU A 134 6.63 10.15 9.68
N GLY A 135 6.19 10.67 10.83
CA GLY A 135 4.86 11.19 11.06
C GLY A 135 4.61 12.55 10.40
N ASN A 136 3.39 13.05 10.57
CA ASN A 136 2.98 14.33 10.00
C ASN A 136 3.87 15.50 10.44
N ASN A 137 4.20 15.62 11.74
CA ASN A 137 5.08 16.68 12.24
C ASN A 137 6.53 16.20 12.35
N ILE A 138 7.46 17.14 12.30
CA ILE A 138 8.88 16.84 12.54
C ILE A 138 9.05 16.41 14.00
N GLY A 139 9.66 15.26 14.22
CA GLY A 139 9.87 14.67 15.54
C GLY A 139 8.86 13.57 15.90
N ASP A 140 7.74 13.48 15.18
CA ASP A 140 6.86 12.31 15.24
C ASP A 140 7.53 11.19 14.45
N GLU A 141 8.25 10.31 15.15
CA GLU A 141 9.08 9.29 14.51
C GLU A 141 8.98 7.92 15.19
N GLY A 142 9.24 6.88 14.41
CA GLY A 142 9.22 5.51 14.87
C GLY A 142 10.13 4.64 14.03
N LYS A 143 10.39 3.44 14.53
CA LYS A 143 11.10 2.41 13.77
C LYS A 143 10.70 1.03 14.26
N VAL A 144 10.80 0.06 13.35
CA VAL A 144 10.52 -1.33 13.67
C VAL A 144 11.54 -2.22 12.95
N THR A 145 12.17 -3.14 13.68
CA THR A 145 13.02 -4.17 13.08
C THR A 145 12.18 -5.30 12.49
N TYR A 146 12.78 -6.16 11.66
CA TYR A 146 12.08 -7.33 11.15
C TYR A 146 11.51 -8.24 12.26
N SER A 147 12.27 -8.48 13.33
CA SER A 147 11.78 -9.28 14.47
C SER A 147 10.63 -8.60 15.22
N GLN A 148 10.69 -7.28 15.41
CA GLN A 148 9.59 -6.53 16.02
C GLN A 148 8.35 -6.50 15.12
N LEU A 149 8.54 -6.37 13.81
CA LEU A 149 7.47 -6.38 12.83
C LEU A 149 6.77 -7.74 12.82
N LEU A 150 7.53 -8.86 12.83
CA LEU A 150 6.98 -10.20 12.95
C LEU A 150 6.20 -10.40 14.26
N SER A 151 6.72 -9.89 15.38
CA SER A 151 6.02 -9.95 16.67
C SER A 151 4.66 -9.25 16.60
N ASN A 152 4.62 -8.02 16.10
CA ASN A 152 3.37 -7.26 15.97
C ASN A 152 2.39 -7.89 14.97
N VAL A 153 2.89 -8.39 13.84
CA VAL A 153 2.11 -9.13 12.84
C VAL A 153 1.51 -10.39 13.45
N SER A 154 2.29 -11.14 14.23
CA SER A 154 1.82 -12.37 14.88
C SER A 154 0.78 -12.09 15.96
N ARG A 155 0.97 -11.02 16.76
CA ARG A 155 -0.01 -10.56 17.75
C ARG A 155 -1.33 -10.20 17.09
N PHE A 156 -1.29 -9.38 16.05
CA PHE A 156 -2.52 -8.98 15.37
C PHE A 156 -3.18 -10.15 14.62
N ALA A 157 -2.41 -11.04 14.00
CA ALA A 157 -2.92 -12.26 13.39
C ALA A 157 -3.64 -13.16 14.41
N ASN A 158 -3.07 -13.33 15.61
CA ASN A 158 -3.71 -14.06 16.69
C ASN A 158 -4.98 -13.37 17.21
N ALA A 159 -4.99 -12.04 17.34
CA ALA A 159 -6.19 -11.28 17.70
C ALA A 159 -7.33 -11.51 16.69
N LEU A 160 -7.04 -11.51 15.39
CA LEU A 160 -8.02 -11.84 14.35
C LEU A 160 -8.55 -13.27 14.49
N LYS A 161 -7.66 -14.25 14.75
CA LYS A 161 -8.05 -15.66 14.94
C LYS A 161 -8.89 -15.89 16.19
N GLU A 162 -8.57 -15.23 17.30
CA GLU A 162 -9.34 -15.30 18.55
C GLU A 162 -10.77 -14.77 18.36
N MET A 163 -10.97 -13.87 17.41
CA MET A 163 -12.29 -13.37 17.00
C MET A 163 -13.01 -14.30 16.01
N GLY A 164 -12.40 -15.43 15.66
CA GLY A 164 -12.99 -16.47 14.83
C GLY A 164 -12.75 -16.32 13.34
N LEU A 165 -11.91 -15.37 12.89
CA LEU A 165 -11.58 -15.22 11.48
C LEU A 165 -10.74 -16.40 11.00
N LYS A 166 -11.04 -16.85 9.78
CA LYS A 166 -10.40 -17.99 9.13
C LYS A 166 -9.96 -17.61 7.73
N LYS A 167 -9.17 -18.51 7.12
CA LYS A 167 -8.80 -18.43 5.71
C LYS A 167 -10.02 -18.15 4.83
N GLY A 168 -9.92 -17.12 3.99
CA GLY A 168 -10.98 -16.69 3.07
C GLY A 168 -11.96 -15.67 3.65
N ASP A 169 -11.92 -15.35 4.95
CA ASP A 169 -12.67 -14.20 5.50
C ASP A 169 -12.06 -12.87 5.01
N ARG A 170 -12.84 -11.79 5.10
CA ARG A 170 -12.48 -10.48 4.54
C ARG A 170 -12.44 -9.38 5.60
N VAL A 171 -11.35 -8.62 5.61
CA VAL A 171 -11.09 -7.51 6.53
C VAL A 171 -10.89 -6.22 5.74
N ALA A 172 -11.66 -5.18 6.06
CA ALA A 172 -11.41 -3.85 5.54
C ALA A 172 -10.35 -3.14 6.38
N ILE A 173 -9.38 -2.48 5.72
CA ILE A 173 -8.33 -1.70 6.38
C ILE A 173 -8.48 -0.25 5.94
N TYR A 174 -8.81 0.64 6.87
CA TYR A 174 -8.99 2.08 6.69
C TYR A 174 -8.09 2.83 7.68
N LEU A 175 -6.78 2.74 7.42
CA LEU A 175 -5.72 3.31 8.24
C LEU A 175 -4.97 4.42 7.48
N PRO A 176 -4.39 5.40 8.19
CA PRO A 176 -3.41 6.30 7.60
C PRO A 176 -2.07 5.59 7.39
N MET A 177 -1.08 6.32 6.87
CA MET A 177 0.28 5.83 6.64
C MET A 177 1.09 5.74 7.94
N ILE A 178 0.72 4.77 8.79
CA ILE A 178 1.34 4.43 10.07
C ILE A 178 1.86 2.98 10.06
N LEU A 179 2.66 2.57 11.05
CA LEU A 179 3.26 1.23 11.10
C LEU A 179 2.21 0.10 11.20
N GLU A 180 1.05 0.38 11.77
CA GLU A 180 -0.07 -0.55 11.89
C GLU A 180 -0.64 -0.97 10.54
N LEU A 181 -0.51 -0.14 9.50
CA LEU A 181 -0.99 -0.43 8.15
C LEU A 181 -0.30 -1.67 7.53
N PRO A 182 1.05 -1.69 7.37
CA PRO A 182 1.72 -2.90 6.90
C PRO A 182 1.56 -4.08 7.87
N ILE A 183 1.45 -3.83 9.19
CA ILE A 183 1.17 -4.90 10.17
C ILE A 183 -0.18 -5.56 9.88
N ALA A 184 -1.24 -4.79 9.66
CA ALA A 184 -2.58 -5.29 9.39
C ALA A 184 -2.63 -6.10 8.08
N MET A 185 -1.99 -5.59 7.01
CA MET A 185 -1.91 -6.28 5.72
C MET A 185 -1.18 -7.62 5.83
N LEU A 186 -0.03 -7.65 6.50
CA LEU A 186 0.79 -8.86 6.67
C LEU A 186 0.16 -9.86 7.64
N ALA A 187 -0.57 -9.40 8.65
CA ALA A 187 -1.31 -10.26 9.57
C ALA A 187 -2.45 -10.99 8.85
N CYS A 188 -3.21 -10.28 8.00
CA CYS A 188 -4.24 -10.89 7.16
C CYS A 188 -3.63 -11.95 6.23
N ALA A 189 -2.56 -11.59 5.49
CA ALA A 189 -1.84 -12.52 4.62
C ALA A 189 -1.24 -13.72 5.39
N ARG A 190 -0.85 -13.55 6.66
CA ARG A 190 -0.28 -14.61 7.50
C ARG A 190 -1.27 -15.74 7.76
N ILE A 191 -2.56 -15.42 7.91
CA ILE A 191 -3.60 -16.37 8.29
C ILE A 191 -4.59 -16.67 7.15
N GLY A 192 -4.28 -16.20 5.93
CA GLY A 192 -5.11 -16.43 4.75
C GLY A 192 -6.40 -15.60 4.71
N VAL A 193 -6.49 -14.55 5.53
CA VAL A 193 -7.58 -13.57 5.47
C VAL A 193 -7.32 -12.59 4.33
N ILE A 194 -8.36 -12.30 3.56
CA ILE A 194 -8.31 -11.40 2.41
C ILE A 194 -8.52 -9.98 2.91
N HIS A 195 -7.48 -9.16 2.87
CA HIS A 195 -7.65 -7.76 3.25
C HIS A 195 -8.12 -6.91 2.06
N SER A 196 -8.83 -5.83 2.37
CA SER A 196 -9.21 -4.79 1.42
C SER A 196 -8.87 -3.43 1.99
N VAL A 197 -7.74 -2.87 1.53
CA VAL A 197 -7.31 -1.54 1.96
C VAL A 197 -8.15 -0.49 1.25
N VAL A 198 -8.66 0.46 2.02
CA VAL A 198 -9.39 1.63 1.55
C VAL A 198 -8.61 2.87 1.97
N PHE A 199 -8.32 3.75 1.00
CA PHE A 199 -7.58 4.98 1.25
C PHE A 199 -8.21 5.81 2.38
N GLY A 200 -7.42 6.14 3.40
CA GLY A 200 -7.86 6.85 4.61
C GLY A 200 -8.48 8.25 4.38
N GLY A 201 -8.41 8.78 3.15
CA GLY A 201 -9.08 10.03 2.76
C GLY A 201 -10.48 9.88 2.16
N PHE A 202 -11.00 8.65 1.99
CA PHE A 202 -12.33 8.43 1.44
C PHE A 202 -13.46 8.69 2.44
N SER A 203 -14.65 9.00 1.92
CA SER A 203 -15.86 9.25 2.71
C SER A 203 -16.47 7.96 3.27
N ALA A 204 -17.41 8.11 4.20
CA ALA A 204 -18.19 7.00 4.74
C ALA A 204 -18.96 6.23 3.65
N ASP A 205 -19.49 6.91 2.62
CA ASP A 205 -20.11 6.27 1.45
C ASP A 205 -19.12 5.33 0.78
N SER A 206 -17.97 5.88 0.37
CA SER A 206 -16.95 5.14 -0.35
C SER A 206 -16.40 3.96 0.44
N LEU A 207 -16.23 4.11 1.76
CA LEU A 207 -15.83 3.03 2.65
C LEU A 207 -16.92 1.96 2.75
N SER A 208 -18.17 2.35 3.01
CA SER A 208 -19.28 1.41 3.17
C SER A 208 -19.57 0.58 1.92
N GLU A 209 -19.57 1.21 0.73
CA GLU A 209 -19.78 0.51 -0.55
C GLU A 209 -18.75 -0.60 -0.78
N ARG A 210 -17.49 -0.34 -0.43
CA ARG A 210 -16.39 -1.31 -0.56
C ARG A 210 -16.48 -2.42 0.47
N MET A 211 -16.85 -2.09 1.71
CA MET A 211 -17.06 -3.11 2.75
C MET A 211 -18.22 -4.05 2.41
N ILE A 212 -19.30 -3.52 1.84
CA ILE A 212 -20.45 -4.30 1.38
C ILE A 212 -20.06 -5.17 0.19
N ASP A 213 -19.54 -4.59 -0.90
CA ASP A 213 -19.15 -5.35 -2.09
C ASP A 213 -18.08 -6.40 -1.76
N GLY A 214 -17.11 -6.01 -0.94
CA GLY A 214 -15.99 -6.85 -0.50
C GLY A 214 -16.37 -7.79 0.63
N GLN A 215 -17.65 -7.86 1.02
CA GLN A 215 -18.18 -8.77 2.03
C GLN A 215 -17.32 -8.83 3.31
N CYS A 216 -16.85 -7.66 3.76
CA CYS A 216 -15.93 -7.52 4.89
C CYS A 216 -16.70 -7.65 6.21
N SER A 217 -16.26 -8.51 7.11
CA SER A 217 -16.91 -8.70 8.42
C SER A 217 -16.28 -7.90 9.55
N VAL A 218 -15.07 -7.37 9.31
CA VAL A 218 -14.24 -6.64 10.28
C VAL A 218 -13.65 -5.40 9.61
N LEU A 219 -13.54 -4.32 10.39
CA LEU A 219 -12.86 -3.09 10.00
C LEU A 219 -11.65 -2.82 10.91
N VAL A 220 -10.54 -2.39 10.33
CA VAL A 220 -9.38 -1.84 11.05
C VAL A 220 -9.27 -0.36 10.71
N THR A 221 -9.23 0.51 11.72
CA THR A 221 -9.11 1.95 11.54
C THR A 221 -8.33 2.61 12.68
N ALA A 222 -8.19 3.93 12.66
CA ALA A 222 -7.60 4.72 13.72
C ALA A 222 -8.63 5.70 14.31
N ASP A 223 -8.31 6.28 15.47
CA ASP A 223 -9.06 7.38 16.06
C ASP A 223 -9.12 8.61 15.12
N GLY A 224 -7.98 9.09 14.64
CA GLY A 224 -7.86 10.18 13.69
C GLY A 224 -6.45 10.30 13.13
N VAL A 225 -6.23 11.30 12.28
CA VAL A 225 -4.90 11.60 11.72
C VAL A 225 -4.79 13.08 11.34
N TRP A 226 -3.58 13.62 11.40
CA TRP A 226 -3.24 14.90 10.78
C TRP A 226 -2.63 14.69 9.40
N ARG A 227 -3.16 15.38 8.40
CA ARG A 227 -2.60 15.44 7.05
C ARG A 227 -2.25 16.88 6.70
N GLY A 228 -0.97 17.22 6.81
CA GLY A 228 -0.52 18.60 6.89
C GLY A 228 -1.17 19.31 8.07
N ASN A 229 -1.88 20.40 7.78
CA ASN A 229 -2.63 21.17 8.78
C ASN A 229 -4.09 20.70 8.97
N LYS A 230 -4.52 19.65 8.28
CA LYS A 230 -5.91 19.18 8.30
C LYS A 230 -6.06 17.96 9.20
N PHE A 231 -6.90 18.06 10.23
CA PHE A 231 -7.33 16.91 11.00
C PHE A 231 -8.41 16.11 10.27
N ILE A 232 -8.32 14.79 10.32
CA ILE A 232 -9.31 13.85 9.78
C ILE A 232 -9.73 12.92 10.91
N ASN A 233 -11.03 12.96 11.25
CA ASN A 233 -11.61 12.09 12.28
C ASN A 233 -11.99 10.73 11.68
N LEU A 234 -11.01 9.82 11.60
CA LEU A 234 -11.16 8.52 10.96
C LEU A 234 -12.21 7.65 11.66
N LYS A 235 -12.28 7.69 13.00
CA LYS A 235 -13.26 6.92 13.77
C LYS A 235 -14.70 7.36 13.48
N GLU A 236 -14.95 8.65 13.36
CA GLU A 236 -16.28 9.17 13.00
C GLU A 236 -16.73 8.72 11.61
N ILE A 237 -15.82 8.77 10.62
CA ILE A 237 -16.09 8.28 9.26
C ILE A 237 -16.35 6.77 9.27
N ALA A 238 -15.57 6.01 10.04
CA ALA A 238 -15.73 4.58 10.19
C ALA A 238 -17.07 4.20 10.85
N ASP A 239 -17.49 4.92 11.89
CA ASP A 239 -18.78 4.70 12.55
C ASP A 239 -19.94 4.95 11.60
N GLU A 240 -19.89 6.05 10.84
CA GLU A 240 -20.90 6.35 9.82
C GLU A 240 -20.93 5.28 8.72
N ALA A 241 -19.77 4.79 8.27
CA ALA A 241 -19.71 3.71 7.29
C ALA A 241 -20.29 2.39 7.84
N CYS A 242 -19.98 2.02 9.09
CA CYS A 242 -20.54 0.84 9.74
C CYS A 242 -22.07 0.92 9.84
N ALA A 243 -22.63 2.07 10.23
CA ALA A 243 -24.07 2.29 10.30
C ALA A 243 -24.74 2.13 8.92
N ARG A 244 -24.09 2.60 7.85
CA ARG A 244 -24.56 2.41 6.48
C ARG A 244 -24.51 0.95 6.05
N CYS A 245 -23.47 0.21 6.41
CA CYS A 245 -23.39 -1.22 6.16
C CYS A 245 -24.51 -1.98 6.88
N GLU A 246 -24.79 -1.66 8.15
CA GLU A 246 -25.90 -2.24 8.91
C GLU A 246 -27.26 -1.94 8.25
N ALA A 247 -27.49 -0.70 7.81
CA ALA A 247 -28.71 -0.32 7.09
C ALA A 247 -28.91 -1.09 5.77
N HIS A 248 -27.83 -1.62 5.18
CA HIS A 248 -27.87 -2.45 3.98
C HIS A 248 -27.83 -3.97 4.28
N GLY A 249 -28.02 -4.37 5.55
CA GLY A 249 -28.05 -5.77 5.95
C GLY A 249 -26.66 -6.43 6.01
N HIS A 250 -25.59 -5.63 6.08
CA HIS A 250 -24.20 -6.10 6.15
C HIS A 250 -23.52 -5.57 7.42
N PRO A 251 -23.92 -5.99 8.63
CA PRO A 251 -23.35 -5.45 9.86
C PRO A 251 -21.86 -5.82 9.99
N ILE A 252 -21.03 -4.82 10.31
CA ILE A 252 -19.63 -5.05 10.69
C ILE A 252 -19.62 -5.62 12.11
N THR A 253 -19.04 -6.81 12.27
CA THR A 253 -19.07 -7.52 13.55
C THR A 253 -18.10 -6.94 14.55
N ARG A 254 -16.98 -6.37 14.08
CA ARG A 254 -15.87 -5.87 14.90
C ARG A 254 -15.11 -4.75 14.22
N LYS A 255 -14.66 -3.78 15.02
CA LYS A 255 -13.84 -2.66 14.58
C LYS A 255 -12.61 -2.50 15.48
N PHE A 256 -11.42 -2.72 14.93
CA PHE A 256 -10.17 -2.40 15.62
C PHE A 256 -9.85 -0.93 15.41
N VAL A 257 -9.56 -0.23 16.51
CA VAL A 257 -9.24 1.19 16.50
C VAL A 257 -7.81 1.36 17.02
N VAL A 258 -6.92 1.90 16.17
CA VAL A 258 -5.58 2.34 16.56
C VAL A 258 -5.71 3.66 17.29
N ARG A 259 -5.09 3.77 18.47
CA ARG A 259 -4.92 5.05 19.16
C ARG A 259 -3.71 5.74 18.55
N HIS A 260 -3.95 6.54 17.54
CA HIS A 260 -2.90 7.26 16.82
C HIS A 260 -2.79 8.71 17.33
N MET A 261 -3.93 9.32 17.64
CA MET A 261 -3.97 10.63 18.31
C MET A 261 -3.52 10.47 19.78
N GLY A 262 -3.00 11.55 20.38
CA GLY A 262 -2.48 11.58 21.76
C GLY A 262 -3.52 11.23 22.85
N PRO A 263 -3.75 12.02 23.90
CA PRO A 263 -4.79 11.69 24.87
C PRO A 263 -6.18 11.64 24.19
N VAL A 264 -6.82 10.46 24.22
CA VAL A 264 -8.17 10.24 23.69
C VAL A 264 -9.12 9.93 24.84
N LYS A 265 -10.27 10.60 24.87
CA LYS A 265 -11.40 10.31 25.77
C LYS A 265 -12.50 9.61 24.98
N SER A 266 -12.75 8.33 25.24
CA SER A 266 -13.92 7.63 24.71
C SER A 266 -15.16 7.93 25.54
N VAL A 267 -16.31 8.09 24.88
CA VAL A 267 -17.61 8.22 25.54
C VAL A 267 -18.48 7.04 25.10
N SER A 268 -18.77 6.13 26.03
CA SER A 268 -19.65 4.98 25.78
C SER A 268 -21.11 5.44 25.63
N ASN A 269 -21.79 4.95 24.60
CA ASN A 269 -23.19 5.30 24.30
C ASN A 269 -24.24 4.69 25.26
N GLN A 270 -23.86 4.25 26.47
CA GLN A 270 -24.81 3.62 27.41
C GLN A 270 -25.81 4.58 28.09
N LEU A 271 -25.78 5.88 27.79
CA LEU A 271 -26.73 6.88 28.32
C LEU A 271 -27.82 7.25 27.29
N ALA A 272 -28.67 6.28 26.94
CA ALA A 272 -29.94 6.54 26.26
C ALA A 272 -31.16 5.88 26.92
N ASN A 273 -30.97 5.20 28.07
CA ASN A 273 -32.07 4.56 28.81
C ASN A 273 -31.93 4.80 30.32
N SER A 274 -32.26 6.00 30.80
CA SER A 274 -32.63 6.20 32.20
C SER A 274 -33.69 7.29 32.37
N SER A 275 -34.92 6.82 32.61
CA SER A 275 -35.99 7.42 33.41
C SER A 275 -36.40 8.88 33.16
N GLU A 276 -37.45 9.08 32.36
CA GLU A 276 -38.38 10.19 32.54
C GLU A 276 -39.33 9.87 33.72
N ASN A 277 -39.20 10.65 34.80
CA ASN A 277 -40.26 10.86 35.79
C ASN A 277 -40.01 12.23 36.44
N GLY A 278 -40.89 13.21 36.20
CA GLY A 278 -40.86 14.48 36.94
C GLY A 278 -41.50 15.71 36.29
N LEU A 279 -42.84 15.74 36.32
CA LEU A 279 -43.67 16.92 36.64
C LEU A 279 -43.51 18.25 35.85
N THR A 280 -44.42 18.40 34.88
CA THR A 280 -45.30 19.57 34.62
C THR A 280 -44.95 20.93 35.22
N HIS A 281 -44.69 21.92 34.35
CA HIS A 281 -45.39 23.21 34.38
C HIS A 281 -45.34 23.89 32.99
N HIS A 282 -46.51 24.05 32.37
CA HIS A 282 -46.73 24.97 31.24
C HIS A 282 -46.85 26.41 31.75
N PRO A 283 -46.47 27.41 30.93
CA PRO A 283 -47.52 28.19 30.28
C PRO A 283 -47.34 28.39 28.77
N LYS A 284 -48.51 28.63 28.16
CA LYS A 284 -48.84 28.78 26.74
C LYS A 284 -48.26 30.06 26.12
N GLY A 285 -47.98 30.04 24.81
CA GLY A 285 -47.95 31.28 24.02
C GLY A 285 -47.28 31.25 22.64
N LEU A 286 -48.00 30.72 21.64
CA LEU A 286 -48.08 31.19 20.24
C LEU A 286 -46.84 31.17 19.31
N GLY A 287 -46.92 30.31 18.27
CA GLY A 287 -46.80 30.79 16.89
C GLY A 287 -45.57 30.38 16.06
N GLY A 288 -45.65 29.22 15.38
CA GLY A 288 -45.39 29.10 13.95
C GLY A 288 -43.95 29.08 13.40
N ALA A 289 -43.55 27.89 12.94
CA ALA A 289 -42.63 27.56 11.83
C ALA A 289 -41.17 28.08 11.90
N GLY A 290 -40.11 27.28 11.83
CA GLY A 290 -39.92 25.86 11.54
C GLY A 290 -38.47 25.70 11.11
N ASP A 291 -37.64 25.01 11.90
CA ASP A 291 -36.34 24.45 11.46
C ASP A 291 -35.92 23.37 12.47
N GLN A 292 -36.22 22.10 12.17
CA GLN A 292 -35.76 20.97 12.97
C GLN A 292 -34.30 20.67 12.63
N ARG A 293 -33.39 21.34 13.32
CA ARG A 293 -32.02 20.85 13.47
C ARG A 293 -32.04 19.60 14.35
N ARG A 294 -31.91 18.42 13.74
CA ARG A 294 -31.35 17.26 14.45
C ARG A 294 -29.93 17.64 14.87
N GLY A 295 -29.72 17.73 16.18
CA GLY A 295 -28.43 18.09 16.76
C GLY A 295 -27.36 17.07 16.36
N SER A 296 -26.51 17.45 15.41
CA SER A 296 -25.17 16.88 15.27
C SER A 296 -24.44 17.14 16.59
N LEU A 297 -23.99 16.06 17.24
CA LEU A 297 -23.09 16.14 18.37
C LEU A 297 -21.77 16.72 17.84
N CYS A 298 -21.64 18.05 17.87
CA CYS A 298 -20.48 18.76 17.37
C CYS A 298 -19.23 18.33 18.15
N THR A 299 -18.36 17.54 17.51
CA THR A 299 -17.05 17.15 18.02
C THR A 299 -16.18 18.40 18.12
N LYS A 300 -16.08 18.98 19.33
CA LYS A 300 -15.07 20.01 19.63
C LYS A 300 -13.77 19.30 19.98
N VAL A 301 -12.68 19.59 19.27
CA VAL A 301 -11.34 19.45 19.82
C VAL A 301 -11.27 20.46 20.98
N ARG A 302 -11.66 20.03 22.19
CA ARG A 302 -11.32 20.78 23.40
C ARG A 302 -9.82 20.60 23.59
N GLN A 303 -9.15 21.67 23.98
CA GLN A 303 -7.69 21.86 24.00
C GLN A 303 -6.82 20.73 24.59
N ASP A 304 -7.38 19.66 25.17
CA ASP A 304 -6.63 18.66 25.93
C ASP A 304 -6.88 17.19 25.52
N ALA A 305 -7.89 16.84 24.70
CA ALA A 305 -8.11 15.45 24.24
C ALA A 305 -9.13 15.34 23.08
N LEU A 306 -8.89 14.41 22.14
CA LEU A 306 -9.89 14.00 21.14
C LEU A 306 -11.00 13.21 21.83
N VAL A 307 -12.26 13.52 21.51
CA VAL A 307 -13.43 12.78 22.01
C VAL A 307 -13.98 11.92 20.89
N ILE A 308 -14.07 10.60 21.11
CA ILE A 308 -14.63 9.65 20.13
C ILE A 308 -15.84 8.91 20.72
N ALA A 309 -16.83 8.63 19.87
CA ALA A 309 -17.90 7.71 20.20
C ALA A 309 -17.34 6.28 20.28
N TRP A 310 -17.82 5.51 21.25
CA TRP A 310 -17.36 4.14 21.49
C TRP A 310 -18.53 3.18 21.68
N ASP A 311 -18.51 2.10 20.92
CA ASP A 311 -19.47 1.00 21.01
C ASP A 311 -18.78 -0.25 21.54
N ASP A 312 -19.00 -0.57 22.82
CA ASP A 312 -18.41 -1.74 23.48
C ASP A 312 -18.77 -3.09 22.83
N SER A 313 -19.81 -3.15 21.99
CA SER A 313 -20.21 -4.38 21.30
C SER A 313 -19.31 -4.72 20.11
N ILE A 314 -18.75 -3.70 19.42
CA ILE A 314 -17.94 -3.89 18.20
C ILE A 314 -16.53 -3.29 18.28
N ASP A 315 -16.31 -2.22 19.06
CA ASP A 315 -15.07 -1.45 19.08
C ASP A 315 -14.03 -2.09 20.00
N ARG A 316 -12.81 -2.27 19.51
CA ARG A 316 -11.68 -2.80 20.25
C ARG A 316 -10.44 -1.94 20.04
N TRP A 317 -9.74 -1.61 21.12
CA TRP A 317 -8.47 -0.92 21.01
C TRP A 317 -7.41 -1.87 20.48
N TRP A 318 -6.80 -1.51 19.35
CA TRP A 318 -5.74 -2.28 18.70
C TRP A 318 -4.61 -2.68 19.67
N HIS A 319 -4.08 -1.72 20.42
CA HIS A 319 -2.95 -1.94 21.32
C HIS A 319 -3.28 -2.87 22.50
N GLU A 320 -4.54 -2.87 22.96
CA GLU A 320 -4.99 -3.78 24.03
C GLU A 320 -5.13 -5.21 23.53
N GLU A 321 -5.59 -5.39 22.28
CA GLU A 321 -5.67 -6.70 21.63
C GLU A 321 -4.27 -7.26 21.34
N LEU A 322 -3.34 -6.44 20.82
CA LEU A 322 -1.95 -6.85 20.59
C LEU A 322 -1.22 -7.24 21.89
N HIS A 323 -1.48 -6.52 22.99
CA HIS A 323 -0.88 -6.82 24.29
C HIS A 323 -1.35 -8.18 24.84
N ARG A 324 -2.62 -8.53 24.62
CA ARG A 324 -3.19 -9.81 25.08
C ARG A 324 -2.78 -11.00 24.21
N ALA A 325 -2.61 -10.78 22.91
CA ALA A 325 -2.28 -11.84 21.96
C ALA A 325 -0.82 -12.32 22.07
N SER A 326 -0.59 -13.59 21.72
CA SER A 326 0.75 -14.17 21.59
C SER A 326 1.52 -13.54 20.41
N ASP A 327 2.83 -13.33 20.56
CA ASP A 327 3.72 -12.91 19.46
C ASP A 327 4.25 -14.06 18.59
N SER A 328 3.79 -15.28 18.85
CA SER A 328 4.01 -16.41 17.96
C SER A 328 2.70 -16.80 17.28
N CYS A 329 2.64 -16.65 15.95
CA CYS A 329 1.55 -17.14 15.12
C CYS A 329 2.15 -17.93 13.96
N PRO A 330 1.94 -19.25 13.85
CA PRO A 330 2.28 -19.99 12.64
C PRO A 330 1.54 -19.41 11.42
N VAL A 331 2.15 -19.51 10.25
CA VAL A 331 1.49 -19.12 8.99
C VAL A 331 0.50 -20.17 8.53
N GLU A 332 -0.57 -19.72 7.87
CA GLU A 332 -1.41 -20.59 7.05
C GLU A 332 -0.73 -20.79 5.70
N TRP A 333 -0.49 -22.04 5.30
CA TRP A 333 0.10 -22.34 4.00
C TRP A 333 -0.95 -22.24 2.91
N MET A 334 -0.82 -21.20 2.09
CA MET A 334 -1.77 -20.83 1.04
C MET A 334 -1.45 -21.56 -0.26
N ASP A 335 -2.48 -22.00 -0.98
CA ASP A 335 -2.32 -22.40 -2.37
C ASP A 335 -1.95 -21.16 -3.21
N ALA A 336 -1.19 -21.38 -4.27
CA ALA A 336 -0.71 -20.32 -5.16
C ALA A 336 -1.82 -19.38 -5.67
N GLU A 337 -3.00 -19.96 -5.90
CA GLU A 337 -4.19 -19.29 -6.43
C GLU A 337 -5.18 -18.83 -5.36
N ASP A 338 -4.87 -18.99 -4.07
CA ASP A 338 -5.71 -18.42 -3.03
C ASP A 338 -5.70 -16.89 -3.11
N PRO A 339 -6.86 -16.22 -2.96
CA PRO A 339 -6.94 -14.77 -2.91
C PRO A 339 -6.10 -14.19 -1.77
N LEU A 340 -5.32 -13.16 -2.09
CA LEU A 340 -4.48 -12.44 -1.14
C LEU A 340 -5.17 -11.16 -0.65
N PHE A 341 -5.67 -10.35 -1.58
CA PHE A 341 -6.34 -9.09 -1.27
C PHE A 341 -7.33 -8.69 -2.36
N ILE A 342 -8.22 -7.77 -2.01
CA ILE A 342 -9.13 -7.06 -2.93
C ILE A 342 -8.83 -5.57 -2.85
N LEU A 343 -8.42 -4.96 -3.96
CA LEU A 343 -8.18 -3.53 -4.04
C LEU A 343 -9.18 -2.86 -4.99
N TYR A 344 -9.91 -1.88 -4.47
CA TYR A 344 -10.96 -1.21 -5.23
C TYR A 344 -10.43 -0.08 -6.10
N THR A 345 -10.79 -0.11 -7.39
CA THR A 345 -10.46 0.95 -8.36
C THR A 345 -11.71 1.70 -8.81
N SER A 346 -11.54 2.95 -9.26
CA SER A 346 -12.61 3.73 -9.87
C SER A 346 -12.95 3.13 -11.24
N GLY A 347 -14.06 2.40 -11.33
CA GLY A 347 -14.54 1.86 -12.60
C GLY A 347 -15.17 2.93 -13.50
N SER A 348 -15.10 2.74 -14.82
CA SER A 348 -15.79 3.59 -15.81
C SER A 348 -17.32 3.57 -15.70
N THR A 349 -17.88 2.60 -14.97
CA THR A 349 -19.32 2.33 -14.83
C THR A 349 -19.92 2.88 -13.53
N GLY A 350 -19.20 3.75 -12.81
CA GLY A 350 -19.67 4.44 -11.60
C GLY A 350 -19.53 3.66 -10.28
N LYS A 351 -19.76 2.33 -10.28
CA LYS A 351 -19.50 1.49 -9.09
C LYS A 351 -18.01 1.12 -8.97
N PRO A 352 -17.45 1.12 -7.75
CA PRO A 352 -16.06 0.69 -7.54
C PRO A 352 -15.91 -0.80 -7.88
N LYS A 353 -14.79 -1.17 -8.49
CA LYS A 353 -14.50 -2.56 -8.91
C LYS A 353 -13.42 -3.15 -8.02
N GLY A 354 -13.73 -4.24 -7.32
CA GLY A 354 -12.76 -4.97 -6.49
C GLY A 354 -11.83 -5.82 -7.35
N VAL A 355 -10.60 -5.35 -7.55
CA VAL A 355 -9.55 -6.11 -8.25
C VAL A 355 -8.96 -7.11 -7.28
N LEU A 356 -9.00 -8.40 -7.62
CA LEU A 356 -8.49 -9.49 -6.79
C LEU A 356 -7.11 -9.93 -7.30
N HIS A 357 -6.15 -10.06 -6.39
CA HIS A 357 -4.86 -10.70 -6.67
C HIS A 357 -4.72 -12.00 -5.89
N THR A 358 -4.15 -13.02 -6.53
CA THR A 358 -3.81 -14.30 -5.92
C THR A 358 -2.40 -14.28 -5.32
N THR A 359 -2.11 -15.22 -4.42
CA THR A 359 -0.93 -15.18 -3.54
C THR A 359 0.41 -15.30 -4.28
N ALA A 360 0.63 -16.39 -5.03
CA ALA A 360 1.96 -16.72 -5.54
C ALA A 360 2.42 -15.79 -6.67
N GLY A 361 1.59 -15.63 -7.70
CA GLY A 361 1.92 -14.81 -8.86
C GLY A 361 2.20 -13.36 -8.48
N TYR A 362 1.35 -12.78 -7.61
CA TYR A 362 1.55 -11.42 -7.13
C TYR A 362 2.80 -11.26 -6.26
N MET A 363 3.07 -12.22 -5.35
CA MET A 363 4.27 -12.22 -4.50
C MET A 363 5.55 -12.22 -5.35
N VAL A 364 5.64 -13.15 -6.32
CA VAL A 364 6.80 -13.27 -7.20
C VAL A 364 6.94 -12.02 -8.07
N TYR A 365 5.84 -11.54 -8.66
CA TYR A 365 5.83 -10.32 -9.47
C TYR A 365 6.37 -9.13 -8.69
N ALA A 366 5.76 -8.78 -7.55
CA ALA A 366 6.12 -7.58 -6.79
C ALA A 366 7.56 -7.63 -6.28
N ALA A 367 8.03 -8.80 -5.83
CA ALA A 367 9.39 -8.96 -5.35
C ALA A 367 10.43 -8.91 -6.49
N PHE A 368 10.16 -9.58 -7.60
CA PHE A 368 11.07 -9.62 -8.74
C PHE A 368 11.20 -8.26 -9.42
N THR A 369 10.07 -7.59 -9.71
CA THR A 369 10.10 -6.26 -10.33
C THR A 369 10.75 -5.24 -9.42
N PHE A 370 10.48 -5.27 -8.11
CA PHE A 370 11.15 -4.39 -7.16
C PHE A 370 12.68 -4.58 -7.19
N LYS A 371 13.15 -5.82 -7.09
CA LYS A 371 14.58 -6.17 -7.08
C LYS A 371 15.29 -5.66 -8.34
N CYS A 372 14.71 -5.93 -9.51
CA CYS A 372 15.33 -5.61 -10.80
C CYS A 372 15.20 -4.13 -11.18
N VAL A 373 14.02 -3.52 -11.03
CA VAL A 373 13.75 -2.14 -11.46
C VAL A 373 14.44 -1.12 -10.56
N PHE A 374 14.45 -1.35 -9.25
CA PHE A 374 15.12 -0.47 -8.29
C PHE A 374 16.55 -0.92 -7.95
N ASP A 375 17.06 -1.95 -8.63
CA ASP A 375 18.37 -2.55 -8.42
C ASP A 375 18.72 -2.60 -6.92
N TYR A 376 17.83 -3.23 -6.14
CA TYR A 376 17.89 -3.14 -4.69
C TYR A 376 19.05 -3.97 -4.15
N GLN A 377 19.84 -3.37 -3.25
CA GLN A 377 20.95 -4.00 -2.53
C GLN A 377 20.66 -3.99 -1.03
N GLU A 378 21.23 -4.93 -0.27
CA GLU A 378 20.89 -5.09 1.15
C GLU A 378 21.25 -3.88 2.04
N ASP A 379 22.14 -3.00 1.59
CA ASP A 379 22.52 -1.75 2.25
C ASP A 379 21.64 -0.54 1.86
N ASP A 380 20.68 -0.72 0.96
CA ASP A 380 19.81 0.36 0.50
C ASP A 380 18.72 0.74 1.51
N VAL A 381 18.44 2.06 1.57
CA VAL A 381 17.25 2.62 2.20
C VAL A 381 16.31 3.07 1.10
N TYR A 382 15.14 2.45 1.04
CA TYR A 382 14.16 2.66 -0.01
C TYR A 382 12.97 3.47 0.52
N TRP A 383 12.51 4.45 -0.24
CA TRP A 383 11.34 5.23 0.12
C TRP A 383 10.37 5.38 -1.05
N CYS A 384 9.21 4.75 -0.91
CA CYS A 384 8.02 4.97 -1.73
C CYS A 384 7.08 5.93 -0.99
N THR A 385 6.69 7.02 -1.64
CA THR A 385 5.79 8.01 -1.03
C THR A 385 4.30 7.72 -1.28
N ALA A 386 3.99 6.59 -1.93
CA ALA A 386 2.62 6.23 -2.23
C ALA A 386 1.89 5.67 -1.00
N ASP A 387 0.59 5.91 -0.93
CA ASP A 387 -0.28 5.37 0.10
C ASP A 387 -0.68 3.92 -0.22
N ALA A 388 -0.79 3.05 0.78
CA ALA A 388 -1.20 1.65 0.58
C ALA A 388 -2.69 1.48 0.24
N GLY A 389 -3.51 2.53 0.28
CA GLY A 389 -4.82 2.57 -0.35
C GLY A 389 -4.77 2.49 -1.88
N TRP A 390 -3.57 2.55 -2.47
CA TRP A 390 -3.32 2.33 -3.90
C TRP A 390 -2.42 1.12 -4.12
N ILE A 391 -2.41 0.61 -5.36
CA ILE A 391 -1.64 -0.58 -5.71
C ILE A 391 -0.14 -0.33 -5.55
N THR A 392 0.34 0.90 -5.76
CA THR A 392 1.75 1.28 -5.55
C THR A 392 2.21 1.03 -4.12
N GLY A 393 1.40 1.36 -3.11
CA GLY A 393 1.76 1.08 -1.72
C GLY A 393 1.68 -0.41 -1.39
N HIS A 394 0.74 -1.17 -1.99
CA HIS A 394 0.72 -2.63 -1.86
C HIS A 394 2.02 -3.25 -2.40
N SER A 395 2.32 -3.01 -3.67
CA SER A 395 3.41 -3.68 -4.39
C SER A 395 4.78 -3.17 -3.95
N TYR A 396 4.93 -1.86 -3.82
CA TYR A 396 6.23 -1.19 -3.71
C TYR A 396 6.43 -0.41 -2.43
N LEU A 397 5.51 -0.42 -1.47
CA LEU A 397 5.80 -0.02 -0.08
C LEU A 397 5.85 -1.25 0.82
N VAL A 398 4.84 -2.12 0.73
CA VAL A 398 4.71 -3.29 1.62
C VAL A 398 5.37 -4.54 1.04
N TYR A 399 4.82 -5.12 -0.03
CA TYR A 399 5.10 -6.51 -0.36
C TYR A 399 6.44 -6.75 -1.02
N GLY A 400 6.66 -6.19 -2.22
CA GLY A 400 7.91 -6.36 -2.97
C GLY A 400 9.16 -5.99 -2.14
N PRO A 401 9.17 -4.81 -1.48
CA PRO A 401 10.29 -4.41 -0.63
C PRO A 401 10.54 -5.35 0.54
N LEU A 402 9.50 -5.69 1.33
CA LEU A 402 9.71 -6.51 2.51
C LEU A 402 10.16 -7.93 2.15
N ILE A 403 9.66 -8.52 1.06
CA ILE A 403 10.14 -9.83 0.59
C ILE A 403 11.64 -9.80 0.25
N ASN A 404 12.14 -8.66 -0.24
CA ASN A 404 13.56 -8.47 -0.53
C ASN A 404 14.41 -8.06 0.69
N GLY A 405 13.83 -7.91 1.89
CA GLY A 405 14.61 -7.59 3.09
C GLY A 405 14.98 -6.10 3.22
N VAL A 406 14.19 -5.20 2.62
CA VAL A 406 14.39 -3.74 2.56
C VAL A 406 14.32 -3.04 3.92
N THR A 407 15.14 -2.00 4.10
CA THR A 407 14.84 -0.91 5.05
C THR A 407 14.02 0.16 4.34
N GLY A 408 12.73 0.24 4.67
CA GLY A 408 11.75 1.13 4.07
C GLY A 408 11.46 2.36 4.92
N ILE A 409 10.71 3.32 4.36
CA ILE A 409 10.14 4.46 5.09
C ILE A 409 8.63 4.51 4.87
N VAL A 410 7.88 4.51 5.97
CA VAL A 410 6.45 4.82 6.00
C VAL A 410 6.30 6.30 6.34
N PHE A 411 5.77 7.09 5.40
CA PHE A 411 5.63 8.54 5.56
C PHE A 411 4.16 8.94 5.65
N GLU A 412 3.79 9.55 6.77
CA GLU A 412 2.40 9.94 7.04
C GLU A 412 2.03 11.32 6.48
N GLY A 413 3.00 12.22 6.45
CA GLY A 413 2.78 13.63 6.15
C GLY A 413 2.48 13.94 4.68
N ILE A 414 2.69 15.20 4.32
CA ILE A 414 2.62 15.68 2.95
C ILE A 414 3.95 16.33 2.55
N PRO A 415 4.29 16.39 1.25
CA PRO A 415 5.56 16.95 0.77
C PRO A 415 5.82 18.41 1.18
N THR A 416 4.78 19.14 1.56
CA THR A 416 4.82 20.58 1.84
C THR A 416 4.55 20.95 3.29
N HIS A 417 4.61 19.98 4.22
CA HIS A 417 4.34 20.25 5.63
C HIS A 417 5.49 19.74 6.53
N PRO A 418 6.02 20.58 7.44
CA PRO A 418 5.65 21.98 7.68
C PRO A 418 6.07 22.93 6.54
N GLU A 419 7.09 22.55 5.78
CA GLU A 419 7.66 23.35 4.69
C GLU A 419 7.82 22.49 3.41
N PRO A 420 7.89 23.11 2.21
CA PRO A 420 8.08 22.43 0.92
C PRO A 420 9.45 21.80 0.69
N ASP A 421 10.25 21.64 1.75
CA ASP A 421 11.50 20.89 1.77
C ASP A 421 11.37 19.51 2.46
N ARG A 422 10.16 19.12 2.89
CA ARG A 422 9.97 17.96 3.77
C ARG A 422 10.53 16.67 3.19
N TYR A 423 10.39 16.44 1.90
CA TYR A 423 10.93 15.22 1.26
C TYR A 423 12.44 15.18 1.28
N TRP A 424 13.09 16.32 1.08
CA TRP A 424 14.55 16.43 1.04
C TRP A 424 15.14 16.23 2.44
N LYS A 425 14.48 16.76 3.48
CA LYS A 425 14.80 16.46 4.88
C LYS A 425 14.76 14.97 5.20
N VAL A 426 13.74 14.26 4.71
CA VAL A 426 13.62 12.79 4.93
C VAL A 426 14.73 12.04 4.18
N ILE A 427 15.02 12.43 2.94
CA ILE A 427 16.12 11.86 2.15
C ILE A 427 17.45 12.02 2.86
N GLU A 428 17.77 13.23 3.34
CA GLU A 428 19.00 13.54 4.08
C GLU A 428 19.06 12.77 5.40
N LYS A 429 18.00 12.82 6.21
CA LYS A 429 17.92 12.20 7.54
C LYS A 429 18.19 10.70 7.50
N TYR A 430 17.54 9.99 6.56
CA TYR A 430 17.62 8.53 6.47
C TYR A 430 18.63 8.04 5.42
N ARG A 431 19.36 8.96 4.76
CA ARG A 431 20.28 8.67 3.66
C ARG A 431 19.65 7.77 2.60
N VAL A 432 18.45 8.16 2.15
CA VAL A 432 17.66 7.39 1.17
C VAL A 432 18.51 7.16 -0.08
N THR A 433 18.55 5.91 -0.57
CA THR A 433 19.28 5.53 -1.78
C THR A 433 18.36 5.31 -2.96
N LYS A 434 17.08 4.98 -2.74
CA LYS A 434 16.09 4.76 -3.78
C LYS A 434 14.81 5.52 -3.43
N PHE A 435 14.39 6.45 -4.27
CA PHE A 435 13.26 7.34 -3.99
C PHE A 435 12.19 7.20 -5.07
N TYR A 436 10.94 6.93 -4.69
CA TYR A 436 9.84 6.62 -5.61
C TYR A 436 8.60 7.45 -5.29
N THR A 437 8.16 8.27 -6.24
CA THR A 437 7.04 9.22 -6.07
C THR A 437 6.26 9.39 -7.38
N ALA A 438 5.17 10.15 -7.35
CA ALA A 438 4.38 10.46 -8.54
C ALA A 438 4.85 11.77 -9.22
N PRO A 439 4.72 11.90 -10.56
CA PRO A 439 4.96 13.16 -11.28
C PRO A 439 4.20 14.35 -10.72
N THR A 440 2.96 14.17 -10.25
CA THR A 440 2.17 15.22 -9.61
C THR A 440 2.89 15.81 -8.41
N VAL A 441 3.57 14.99 -7.61
CA VAL A 441 4.35 15.47 -6.47
C VAL A 441 5.61 16.19 -6.93
N ILE A 442 6.32 15.63 -7.92
CA ILE A 442 7.51 16.26 -8.52
C ILE A 442 7.16 17.66 -9.02
N ARG A 443 6.12 17.78 -9.87
CA ARG A 443 5.63 19.07 -10.39
C ARG A 443 5.13 20.01 -9.30
N SER A 444 4.59 19.48 -8.20
CA SER A 444 4.19 20.31 -7.07
C SER A 444 5.40 20.93 -6.37
N LEU A 445 6.46 20.16 -6.17
CA LEU A 445 7.68 20.60 -5.49
C LEU A 445 8.53 21.54 -6.36
N MET A 446 8.57 21.31 -7.67
CA MET A 446 9.22 22.20 -8.64
C MET A 446 8.80 23.67 -8.52
N LYS A 447 7.54 23.93 -8.15
CA LYS A 447 6.99 25.29 -8.05
C LYS A 447 7.61 26.14 -6.94
N PHE A 448 8.31 25.51 -5.99
CA PHE A 448 8.93 26.20 -4.85
C PHE A 448 10.41 26.55 -5.09
N GLY A 449 10.94 26.27 -6.28
CA GLY A 449 12.33 26.52 -6.63
C GLY A 449 13.28 25.40 -6.17
N GLU A 450 14.46 25.38 -6.78
CA GLU A 450 15.50 24.37 -6.57
C GLU A 450 16.27 24.57 -5.26
N ASP A 451 16.34 25.79 -4.71
CA ASP A 451 17.09 26.09 -3.48
C ASP A 451 16.66 25.20 -2.31
N LEU A 452 15.35 24.96 -2.16
CA LEU A 452 14.81 24.06 -1.13
C LEU A 452 15.26 22.62 -1.30
N VAL A 453 15.62 22.21 -2.52
CA VAL A 453 16.15 20.87 -2.79
C VAL A 453 17.67 20.86 -2.62
N LEU A 454 18.35 21.92 -3.05
CA LEU A 454 19.81 22.05 -3.04
C LEU A 454 20.39 22.28 -1.64
N ASN A 455 19.58 22.75 -0.69
CA ASN A 455 19.97 22.95 0.70
C ASN A 455 20.10 21.64 1.52
N HIS A 456 19.83 20.47 0.93
CA HIS A 456 19.90 19.17 1.60
C HIS A 456 20.91 18.22 0.95
N ASP A 457 21.59 17.40 1.76
CA ASP A 457 22.41 16.30 1.25
C ASP A 457 21.54 15.23 0.60
N ARG A 458 21.79 14.98 -0.69
CA ARG A 458 21.11 13.99 -1.52
C ARG A 458 22.11 13.03 -2.18
N SER A 459 23.34 13.03 -1.70
CA SER A 459 24.45 12.26 -2.29
C SER A 459 24.25 10.75 -2.18
N SER A 460 23.40 10.30 -1.24
CA SER A 460 23.02 8.89 -1.08
C SER A 460 22.11 8.37 -2.20
N LEU A 461 21.33 9.22 -2.88
CA LEU A 461 20.39 8.79 -3.92
C LEU A 461 21.14 8.12 -5.07
N LYS A 462 20.63 6.97 -5.51
CA LYS A 462 21.15 6.13 -6.61
C LYS A 462 20.12 5.98 -7.73
N ILE A 463 18.84 5.78 -7.38
CA ILE A 463 17.75 5.61 -8.34
C ILE A 463 16.56 6.46 -7.91
N LEU A 464 15.97 7.14 -8.90
CA LEU A 464 14.73 7.88 -8.77
C LEU A 464 13.66 7.15 -9.57
N GLY A 465 12.54 6.82 -8.95
CA GLY A 465 11.40 6.25 -9.64
C GLY A 465 10.27 7.25 -9.80
N THR A 466 9.47 7.06 -10.84
CA THR A 466 8.22 7.78 -11.08
C THR A 466 7.11 6.83 -11.54
N VAL A 467 5.86 7.11 -11.13
CA VAL A 467 4.70 6.22 -11.35
C VAL A 467 3.36 6.93 -11.37
N GLY A 468 2.39 6.32 -12.04
CA GLY A 468 0.96 6.60 -11.92
C GLY A 468 0.41 7.51 -13.02
N GLU A 469 1.27 8.29 -13.65
CA GLU A 469 0.95 9.14 -14.80
C GLU A 469 2.21 9.41 -15.62
N PRO A 470 2.11 9.90 -16.86
CA PRO A 470 3.26 10.33 -17.63
C PRO A 470 4.03 11.47 -16.95
N ILE A 471 5.35 11.34 -16.87
CA ILE A 471 6.25 12.45 -16.50
C ILE A 471 6.57 13.28 -17.75
N ASN A 472 6.39 14.60 -17.68
CA ASN A 472 6.75 15.47 -18.81
C ASN A 472 8.27 15.73 -18.84
N PRO A 473 8.86 16.06 -20.01
CA PRO A 473 10.30 16.26 -20.13
C PRO A 473 10.88 17.30 -19.17
N GLU A 474 10.16 18.39 -18.92
CA GLU A 474 10.56 19.45 -17.97
C GLU A 474 10.70 18.91 -16.54
N ALA A 475 9.71 18.17 -16.04
CA ALA A 475 9.79 17.58 -14.71
C ALA A 475 10.83 16.46 -14.63
N TRP A 476 11.00 15.70 -15.71
CA TRP A 476 12.04 14.66 -15.78
C TRP A 476 13.44 15.27 -15.68
N LEU A 477 13.73 16.32 -16.46
CA LEU A 477 15.01 17.03 -16.43
C LEU A 477 15.26 17.69 -15.07
N TRP A 478 14.24 18.31 -14.48
CA TRP A 478 14.35 18.89 -13.13
C TRP A 478 14.65 17.82 -12.08
N TYR A 479 13.96 16.67 -12.16
CA TYR A 479 14.14 15.56 -11.22
C TYR A 479 15.53 14.93 -11.36
N HIS A 480 16.03 14.77 -12.58
CA HIS A 480 17.38 14.28 -12.85
C HIS A 480 18.45 15.27 -12.35
N LYS A 481 18.35 16.53 -12.78
CA LYS A 481 19.36 17.57 -12.53
C LYS A 481 19.43 17.95 -11.07
N TYR A 482 18.31 18.40 -10.52
CA TYR A 482 18.29 18.94 -9.17
C TYR A 482 18.22 17.80 -8.17
N VAL A 483 17.21 16.94 -8.17
CA VAL A 483 17.08 15.90 -7.13
C VAL A 483 18.17 14.83 -7.27
N GLY A 484 18.40 14.32 -8.48
CA GLY A 484 19.33 13.23 -8.76
C GLY A 484 20.80 13.62 -8.88
N ASN A 485 21.15 14.90 -8.71
CA ASN A 485 22.48 15.47 -8.96
C ASN A 485 23.05 15.16 -10.37
N SER A 486 22.19 14.97 -11.37
CA SER A 486 22.55 14.47 -12.70
C SER A 486 23.33 13.14 -12.68
N GLN A 487 23.12 12.33 -11.64
CA GLN A 487 23.83 11.06 -11.44
C GLN A 487 22.89 9.86 -11.25
N CYS A 488 21.66 10.09 -10.78
CA CYS A 488 20.70 9.01 -10.57
C CYS A 488 20.06 8.57 -11.88
N ALA A 489 19.90 7.26 -12.06
CA ALA A 489 18.98 6.76 -13.08
C ALA A 489 17.55 7.13 -12.70
N ILE A 490 16.73 7.47 -13.71
CA ILE A 490 15.29 7.64 -13.54
C ILE A 490 14.57 6.45 -14.16
N VAL A 491 13.77 5.74 -13.35
CA VAL A 491 12.90 4.67 -13.82
C VAL A 491 11.45 5.18 -13.88
N ASP A 492 10.95 5.39 -15.10
CA ASP A 492 9.54 5.69 -15.33
C ASP A 492 8.76 4.38 -15.46
N THR A 493 7.91 4.11 -14.47
CA THR A 493 7.28 2.80 -14.29
C THR A 493 5.81 2.85 -14.66
N TYR A 494 5.47 2.19 -15.76
CA TYR A 494 4.10 2.04 -16.24
C TYR A 494 3.55 0.65 -15.89
N TRP A 495 2.44 0.62 -15.16
CA TRP A 495 1.74 -0.60 -14.73
C TRP A 495 0.33 -0.26 -14.18
N GLN A 496 -0.53 -1.27 -14.02
CA GLN A 496 -1.92 -1.12 -13.55
C GLN A 496 -2.34 -2.26 -12.64
#